data_AF-A0A327WWK2-F1
#
_entry.id   AF-A0A327WWK2-F1
#
_cell.length_a   1.000
_cell.length_b   1.000
_cell.length_c   1.000
_cell.angle_alpha   90.00
_cell.angle_beta   90.00
_cell.angle_gamma   90.00
#
_symmetry.space_group_name_H-M   'P 1'
#
loop_
_entity.id
_entity.type
_entity.pdbx_description
1 polymer ?
#
loop_
_entity_poly.entity_id
_entity_poly.type
_entity_poly.pdbx_seq_one_letter_code
_entity_poly.pdbx_strand_id
1 'polypeptide(L)'
;MIGKILKKIQFFSTLLRQTRQEVYDNRVLLGKLLSLQQQEVHSLQDAEYKVFSQYGDDGIIQYLIKKAVIRSQSFVEFGVETYVEANTRFLLINNNWKGLVMDGSQQNIDYIQSDPFFWQYHLIAKQTFITAENINSLLTESGFSGPLGLLSIDIDGNDYWVWKAIQAADPDIVVAEYNSLFGAERAITVPYKPDFVRSKAHYSHLYFGTSLVALCDLATEKGYSFVGCNSTGLNAYFVKTSQLGTLKPLTAAEGYVYSKFREARDPNGNLTYATGNDRVEVIRGLPVFNTRTQGIEPF
;
A
#
# COMPACT_ATOMS: atom_id res chain seq x y z
N MET A 1 50.05 1.10 -12.20
CA MET A 1 48.89 0.65 -13.00
C MET A 1 47.60 0.64 -12.18
N ILE A 2 47.61 0.03 -10.98
CA ILE A 2 46.46 -0.07 -10.04
C ILE A 2 45.86 1.30 -9.66
N GLY A 3 46.68 2.31 -9.33
CA GLY A 3 46.17 3.64 -8.96
C GLY A 3 45.43 4.39 -10.08
N LYS A 4 45.74 4.12 -11.37
CA LYS A 4 45.00 4.68 -12.51
C LYS A 4 43.64 3.98 -12.69
N ILE A 5 43.59 2.66 -12.40
CA ILE A 5 42.36 1.87 -12.45
C ILE A 5 41.41 2.29 -11.33
N LEU A 6 41.91 2.44 -10.09
CA LEU A 6 41.12 2.92 -8.95
C LEU A 6 40.52 4.31 -9.19
N LYS A 7 41.31 5.25 -9.73
CA LYS A 7 40.80 6.59 -10.10
C LYS A 7 39.71 6.52 -11.18
N LYS A 8 39.84 5.65 -12.17
CA LYS A 8 38.79 5.43 -13.17
C LYS A 8 37.52 4.85 -12.54
N ILE A 9 37.64 3.84 -11.68
CA ILE A 9 36.49 3.25 -10.97
C ILE A 9 35.77 4.31 -10.13
N GLN A 10 36.52 5.13 -9.37
CA GLN A 10 35.96 6.20 -8.55
C GLN A 10 35.28 7.30 -9.38
N PHE A 11 35.86 7.62 -10.54
CA PHE A 11 35.25 8.54 -11.50
C PHE A 11 33.93 7.98 -12.03
N PHE A 12 33.92 6.72 -12.50
CA PHE A 12 32.70 6.07 -12.99
C PHE A 12 31.64 5.91 -11.90
N SER A 13 32.02 5.57 -10.66
CA SER A 13 31.07 5.48 -9.55
C SER A 13 30.44 6.84 -9.22
N THR A 14 31.23 7.92 -9.31
CA THR A 14 30.74 9.29 -9.09
C THR A 14 29.78 9.70 -10.20
N LEU A 15 30.13 9.44 -11.46
CA LEU A 15 29.28 9.72 -12.61
C LEU A 15 27.96 8.95 -12.53
N LEU A 16 28.01 7.65 -12.21
CA LEU A 16 26.81 6.83 -12.01
C LEU A 16 25.91 7.38 -10.91
N ARG A 17 26.49 7.86 -9.80
CA ARG A 17 25.73 8.49 -8.71
C ARG A 17 25.06 9.79 -9.18
N GLN A 18 25.77 10.64 -9.92
CA GLN A 18 25.23 11.88 -10.48
C GLN A 18 24.07 11.59 -11.45
N THR A 19 24.26 10.67 -12.39
CA THR A 19 23.20 10.30 -13.34
C THR A 19 21.99 9.70 -12.63
N ARG A 20 22.19 8.86 -11.60
CA ARG A 20 21.06 8.35 -10.80
C ARG A 20 20.31 9.47 -10.09
N GLN A 21 21.02 10.46 -9.55
CA GLN A 21 20.40 11.62 -8.93
C GLN A 21 19.60 12.45 -9.93
N GLU A 22 20.16 12.74 -11.11
CA GLU A 22 19.43 13.48 -12.15
C GLU A 22 18.18 12.74 -12.62
N VAL A 23 18.25 11.42 -12.79
CA VAL A 23 17.08 10.59 -13.13
C VAL A 23 16.03 10.64 -12.02
N TYR A 24 16.47 10.61 -10.75
CA TYR A 24 15.58 10.73 -9.60
C TYR A 24 14.87 12.09 -9.56
N ASP A 25 15.63 13.19 -9.69
CA ASP A 25 15.10 14.54 -9.68
C ASP A 25 14.13 14.78 -10.84
N ASN A 26 14.49 14.32 -12.05
CA ASN A 26 13.62 14.39 -13.22
C ASN A 26 12.32 13.59 -13.00
N ARG A 27 12.40 12.41 -12.38
CA ARG A 27 11.22 11.61 -12.06
C ARG A 27 10.26 12.37 -11.12
N VAL A 28 10.80 12.98 -10.07
CA VAL A 28 10.02 13.79 -9.12
C VAL A 28 9.40 15.01 -9.80
N LEU A 29 10.16 15.73 -10.63
CA LEU A 29 9.68 16.89 -11.37
C LEU A 29 8.56 16.53 -12.37
N LEU A 30 8.69 15.41 -13.08
CA LEU A 30 7.64 14.89 -13.96
C LEU A 30 6.39 14.50 -13.17
N GLY A 31 6.55 13.79 -12.04
CA GLY A 31 5.45 13.46 -11.14
C GLY A 31 4.74 14.72 -10.64
N LYS A 32 5.49 15.77 -10.30
CA LYS A 32 4.93 17.06 -9.88
C LYS A 32 4.13 17.70 -11.01
N LEU A 33 4.65 17.70 -12.25
CA LEU A 33 3.93 18.21 -13.41
C LEU A 33 2.63 17.45 -13.65
N LEU A 34 2.66 16.11 -13.64
CA LEU A 34 1.48 15.26 -13.79
C LEU A 34 0.45 15.54 -12.69
N SER A 35 0.90 15.74 -11.45
CA SER A 35 0.03 16.13 -10.35
C SER A 35 -0.73 17.43 -10.64
N LEU A 36 -0.07 18.43 -11.24
CA LEU A 36 -0.70 19.71 -11.57
C LEU A 36 -1.68 19.60 -12.75
N GLN A 37 -1.51 18.58 -13.59
CA GLN A 37 -2.30 18.33 -14.79
C GLN A 37 -3.51 17.41 -14.55
N GLN A 38 -3.76 16.95 -13.31
CA GLN A 38 -4.95 16.17 -12.95
C GLN A 38 -6.23 17.03 -13.01
N GLN A 39 -6.65 17.35 -14.23
CA GLN A 39 -7.91 17.98 -14.57
C GLN A 39 -8.83 16.92 -15.18
N GLU A 40 -10.14 17.08 -15.01
CA GLU A 40 -11.15 16.20 -15.65
C GLU A 40 -11.03 14.69 -15.32
N VAL A 41 -10.74 14.37 -14.06
CA VAL A 41 -10.74 12.99 -13.56
C VAL A 41 -12.18 12.51 -13.36
N HIS A 42 -12.61 11.50 -14.12
CA HIS A 42 -13.95 10.90 -14.04
C HIS A 42 -14.00 9.64 -13.16
N SER A 43 -12.87 8.95 -13.04
CA SER A 43 -12.67 7.76 -12.23
C SER A 43 -11.29 7.82 -11.55
N LEU A 44 -11.05 7.04 -10.47
CA LEU A 44 -9.72 7.01 -9.86
C LEU A 44 -8.64 6.55 -10.84
N GLN A 45 -8.99 5.67 -11.78
CA GLN A 45 -8.03 5.15 -12.75
C GLN A 45 -7.53 6.24 -13.70
N ASP A 46 -8.34 7.27 -14.00
CA ASP A 46 -7.90 8.43 -14.79
C ASP A 46 -6.86 9.29 -14.06
N ALA A 47 -6.77 9.17 -12.74
CA ALA A 47 -5.80 9.89 -11.93
C ALA A 47 -4.43 9.20 -11.86
N GLU A 48 -4.30 7.97 -12.36
CA GLU A 48 -3.12 7.13 -12.16
C GLU A 48 -1.87 7.67 -12.88
N TYR A 49 -0.77 7.71 -12.14
CA TYR A 49 0.58 7.77 -12.69
C TYR A 49 1.57 7.22 -11.65
N LYS A 50 2.75 6.80 -12.12
CA LYS A 50 3.81 6.22 -11.28
C LYS A 50 4.97 7.18 -11.13
N VAL A 51 5.41 7.38 -9.89
CA VAL A 51 6.69 7.99 -9.52
C VAL A 51 7.49 7.00 -8.68
N PHE A 52 6.91 6.51 -7.58
CA PHE A 52 7.53 5.58 -6.65
C PHE A 52 6.64 4.38 -6.31
N SER A 53 5.32 4.52 -6.32
CA SER A 53 4.39 3.40 -6.06
C SER A 53 4.58 2.24 -7.04
N GLN A 54 4.07 1.05 -6.69
CA GLN A 54 4.16 -0.13 -7.57
C GLN A 54 3.44 0.05 -8.90
N TYR A 55 2.28 0.71 -8.85
CA TYR A 55 1.46 1.00 -10.01
C TYR A 55 1.15 2.50 -10.11
N GLY A 56 -0.13 2.87 -10.19
CA GLY A 56 -0.59 4.24 -10.41
C GLY A 56 -0.93 5.00 -9.13
N ASP A 57 -0.63 4.45 -7.96
CA ASP A 57 -1.09 4.91 -6.66
C ASP A 57 -0.60 6.32 -6.32
N ASP A 58 0.59 6.73 -6.77
CA ASP A 58 1.09 8.10 -6.57
C ASP A 58 0.10 9.13 -7.15
N GLY A 59 -0.42 8.85 -8.34
CA GLY A 59 -1.41 9.70 -8.99
C GLY A 59 -2.75 9.71 -8.26
N ILE A 60 -3.27 8.54 -7.90
CA ILE A 60 -4.52 8.45 -7.13
C ILE A 60 -4.42 9.22 -5.82
N ILE A 61 -3.35 9.01 -5.06
CA ILE A 61 -3.12 9.69 -3.78
C ILE A 61 -3.04 11.20 -3.96
N GLN A 62 -2.32 11.67 -4.99
CA GLN A 62 -2.23 13.11 -5.29
C GLN A 62 -3.56 13.73 -5.70
N TYR A 63 -4.43 12.95 -6.35
CA TYR A 63 -5.79 13.37 -6.64
C TYR A 63 -6.63 13.44 -5.36
N LEU A 64 -6.58 12.40 -4.52
CA LEU A 64 -7.36 12.34 -3.28
C LEU A 64 -7.02 13.48 -2.33
N ILE A 65 -5.73 13.80 -2.11
CA ILE A 65 -5.35 14.89 -1.20
C ILE A 65 -5.78 16.28 -1.68
N LYS A 66 -6.09 16.45 -2.97
CA LYS A 66 -6.63 17.71 -3.53
C LYS A 66 -8.15 17.80 -3.43
N LYS A 67 -8.83 16.65 -3.36
CA LYS A 67 -10.30 16.56 -3.42
C LYS A 67 -10.92 16.36 -2.04
N ALA A 68 -10.23 15.65 -1.15
CA ALA A 68 -10.59 15.47 0.24
C ALA A 68 -10.09 16.64 1.10
N VAL A 69 -10.68 16.80 2.29
CA VAL A 69 -10.24 17.78 3.28
C VAL A 69 -9.22 17.13 4.21
N ILE A 70 -7.93 17.42 3.97
CA ILE A 70 -6.82 16.87 4.77
C ILE A 70 -6.60 17.70 6.04
N ARG A 71 -6.71 17.06 7.20
CA ARG A 71 -6.53 17.64 8.54
C ARG A 71 -5.08 17.58 9.02
N SER A 72 -4.28 16.67 8.49
CA SER A 72 -2.90 16.44 8.91
C SER A 72 -2.00 16.12 7.72
N GLN A 73 -0.87 16.81 7.57
CA GLN A 73 0.14 16.52 6.54
C GLN A 73 1.12 15.44 7.02
N SER A 74 0.56 14.29 7.36
CA SER A 74 1.32 13.13 7.82
C SER A 74 0.77 11.84 7.25
N PHE A 75 1.63 10.84 7.10
CA PHE A 75 1.24 9.53 6.64
C PHE A 75 1.85 8.41 7.49
N VAL A 76 1.20 7.25 7.44
CA VAL A 76 1.74 5.98 7.93
C VAL A 76 1.60 4.93 6.82
N GLU A 77 2.66 4.17 6.54
CA GLU A 77 2.63 3.04 5.62
C GLU A 77 3.22 1.79 6.27
N PHE A 78 2.53 0.66 6.09
CA PHE A 78 2.93 -0.66 6.57
C PHE A 78 3.47 -1.50 5.40
N GLY A 79 4.44 -2.38 5.67
CA GLY A 79 5.00 -3.32 4.69
C GLY A 79 5.77 -2.65 3.55
N VAL A 80 6.61 -1.67 3.88
CA VAL A 80 7.27 -0.83 2.86
C VAL A 80 8.46 -1.46 2.14
N GLU A 81 8.90 -2.65 2.55
CA GLU A 81 10.17 -3.21 2.15
C GLU A 81 11.32 -2.17 2.24
N THR A 82 12.06 -1.97 1.16
CA THR A 82 13.15 -0.98 1.07
C THR A 82 12.67 0.47 0.88
N TYR A 83 11.36 0.71 0.79
CA TYR A 83 10.73 2.00 0.50
C TYR A 83 11.21 2.63 -0.83
N VAL A 84 11.86 1.87 -1.71
CA VAL A 84 12.19 2.29 -3.08
C VAL A 84 10.94 2.34 -3.93
N GLU A 85 10.09 1.34 -3.75
CA GLU A 85 8.73 1.26 -4.27
C GLU A 85 7.77 1.40 -3.08
N ALA A 86 6.94 2.44 -3.06
CA ALA A 86 6.03 2.71 -1.94
C ALA A 86 4.93 3.72 -2.30
N ASN A 87 3.78 3.61 -1.66
CA ASN A 87 2.63 4.49 -1.92
C ASN A 87 2.86 5.92 -1.40
N THR A 88 3.65 6.08 -0.34
CA THR A 88 3.80 7.37 0.35
C THR A 88 5.10 8.11 0.06
N ARG A 89 6.03 7.50 -0.69
CA ARG A 89 7.31 8.14 -1.00
C ARG A 89 7.15 9.42 -1.81
N PHE A 90 6.21 9.47 -2.76
CA PHE A 90 5.95 10.71 -3.48
C PHE A 90 5.38 11.81 -2.58
N LEU A 91 4.49 11.48 -1.63
CA LEU A 91 3.99 12.44 -0.64
C LEU A 91 5.13 13.03 0.22
N LEU A 92 6.04 12.18 0.68
CA LEU A 92 7.21 12.60 1.46
C LEU A 92 8.02 13.64 0.68
N ILE A 93 8.35 13.35 -0.57
CA ILE A 93 9.29 14.15 -1.37
C ILE A 93 8.63 15.38 -1.98
N ASN A 94 7.47 15.22 -2.60
CA ASN A 94 6.79 16.29 -3.35
C ASN A 94 5.99 17.23 -2.44
N ASN A 95 5.36 16.69 -1.40
CA ASN A 95 4.49 17.45 -0.51
C ASN A 95 5.13 17.74 0.86
N ASN A 96 6.31 17.19 1.14
CA ASN A 96 7.04 17.38 2.40
C ASN A 96 6.23 16.96 3.64
N TRP A 97 5.45 15.88 3.51
CA TRP A 97 4.68 15.32 4.63
C TRP A 97 5.59 14.58 5.62
N LYS A 98 5.21 14.57 6.90
CA LYS A 98 5.86 13.74 7.92
C LYS A 98 5.42 12.27 7.76
N GLY A 99 6.35 11.33 7.78
CA GLY A 99 6.06 9.90 7.57
C GLY A 99 6.45 8.98 8.71
N LEU A 100 5.67 7.92 8.92
CA LEU A 100 6.09 6.69 9.59
C LEU A 100 5.99 5.53 8.60
N VAL A 101 7.06 4.77 8.47
CA VAL A 101 7.09 3.54 7.67
C VAL A 101 7.53 2.36 8.54
N MET A 102 6.91 1.21 8.32
CA MET A 102 7.16 0.01 9.11
C MET A 102 7.32 -1.21 8.21
N ASP A 103 8.29 -2.05 8.54
CA ASP A 103 8.57 -3.30 7.81
C ASP A 103 9.05 -4.41 8.77
N GLY A 104 8.75 -5.66 8.43
CA GLY A 104 9.16 -6.82 9.23
C GLY A 104 10.66 -7.09 9.20
N SER A 105 11.38 -6.65 8.17
CA SER A 105 12.79 -6.95 7.96
C SER A 105 13.71 -5.83 8.45
N GLN A 106 14.67 -6.16 9.31
CA GLN A 106 15.70 -5.21 9.74
C GLN A 106 16.55 -4.72 8.56
N GLN A 107 16.84 -5.59 7.59
CA GLN A 107 17.66 -5.23 6.42
C GLN A 107 16.98 -4.16 5.56
N ASN A 108 15.66 -4.23 5.46
CA ASN A 108 14.85 -3.24 4.75
C ASN A 108 14.90 -1.87 5.46
N ILE A 109 14.76 -1.87 6.79
CA ILE A 109 14.85 -0.64 7.59
C ILE A 109 16.26 -0.04 7.55
N ASP A 110 17.31 -0.86 7.65
CA ASP A 110 18.69 -0.41 7.52
C ASP A 110 18.94 0.23 6.16
N TYR A 111 18.37 -0.34 5.09
CA TYR A 111 18.43 0.23 3.74
C TYR A 111 17.78 1.62 3.70
N ILE A 112 16.57 1.78 4.24
CA ILE A 112 15.86 3.07 4.31
C ILE A 112 16.70 4.12 5.03
N GLN A 113 17.24 3.77 6.20
CA GLN A 113 18.02 4.69 7.03
C GLN A 113 19.37 5.08 6.40
N SER A 114 19.87 4.29 5.45
CA SER A 114 21.12 4.59 4.72
C SER A 114 20.94 5.55 3.55
N ASP A 115 19.71 5.75 3.06
CA ASP A 115 19.44 6.58 1.90
C ASP A 115 19.42 8.08 2.28
N PRO A 116 20.05 8.98 1.48
CA PRO A 116 20.02 10.43 1.73
C PRO A 116 18.65 11.02 2.01
N PHE A 117 17.55 10.50 1.45
CA PHE A 117 16.23 11.08 1.74
C PHE A 117 15.87 10.99 3.24
N PHE A 118 16.43 10.02 3.97
CA PHE A 118 16.09 9.77 5.37
C PHE A 118 16.47 10.94 6.28
N TRP A 119 17.59 11.64 6.01
CA TRP A 119 17.96 12.85 6.74
C TRP A 119 17.34 14.13 6.14
N GLN A 120 16.96 14.09 4.86
CA GLN A 120 16.41 15.25 4.14
C GLN A 120 14.94 15.51 4.47
N TYR A 121 14.20 14.48 4.89
CA TYR A 121 12.77 14.55 5.18
C TYR A 121 12.46 14.01 6.57
N HIS A 122 11.32 14.43 7.15
CA HIS A 122 10.88 13.92 8.45
C HIS A 122 10.25 12.53 8.31
N LEU A 123 11.09 11.50 8.24
CA LEU A 123 10.69 10.11 8.14
C LEU A 123 11.14 9.32 9.37
N ILE A 124 10.23 8.55 9.96
CA ILE A 124 10.53 7.54 10.97
C ILE A 124 10.40 6.17 10.30
N ALA A 125 11.41 5.32 10.42
CA ALA A 125 11.38 3.95 9.95
C ALA A 125 11.56 2.98 11.13
N LYS A 126 10.64 2.03 11.30
CA LYS A 126 10.66 1.07 12.41
C LYS A 126 10.59 -0.38 11.90
N GLN A 127 11.48 -1.22 12.41
CA GLN A 127 11.40 -2.66 12.20
C GLN A 127 10.34 -3.24 13.14
N THR A 128 9.32 -3.89 12.60
CA THR A 128 8.27 -4.55 13.40
C THR A 128 7.44 -5.51 12.54
N PHE A 129 7.02 -6.62 13.14
CA PHE A 129 5.95 -7.44 12.57
C PHE A 129 4.62 -6.95 13.14
N ILE A 130 3.77 -6.37 12.29
CA ILE A 130 2.54 -5.71 12.71
C ILE A 130 1.46 -6.76 13.02
N THR A 131 0.80 -6.60 14.16
CA THR A 131 -0.33 -7.43 14.58
C THR A 131 -1.49 -6.56 15.06
N ALA A 132 -2.68 -7.14 15.19
CA ALA A 132 -3.84 -6.43 15.74
C ALA A 132 -3.58 -5.97 17.19
N GLU A 133 -2.77 -6.70 17.95
CA GLU A 133 -2.48 -6.41 19.36
C GLU A 133 -1.48 -5.26 19.53
N ASN A 134 -0.51 -5.11 18.62
CA ASN A 134 0.58 -4.14 18.80
C ASN A 134 0.37 -2.81 18.07
N ILE A 135 -0.50 -2.75 17.06
CA ILE A 135 -0.54 -1.61 16.13
C ILE A 135 -0.86 -0.27 16.82
N ASN A 136 -1.75 -0.26 17.81
CA ASN A 136 -2.11 0.97 18.51
C ASN A 136 -0.95 1.55 19.33
N SER A 137 -0.17 0.68 19.99
CA SER A 137 1.03 1.09 20.72
C SER A 137 2.09 1.61 19.76
N LEU A 138 2.32 0.91 18.64
CA LEU A 138 3.28 1.33 17.61
C LEU A 138 2.98 2.73 17.07
N LEU A 139 1.70 3.02 16.77
CA LEU A 139 1.25 4.34 16.30
C LEU A 139 1.46 5.42 17.37
N THR A 140 1.07 5.12 18.62
CA THR A 140 1.14 6.06 19.74
C THR A 140 2.57 6.41 20.11
N GLU A 141 3.42 5.40 20.29
CA GLU A 141 4.84 5.57 20.63
C GLU A 141 5.64 6.26 19.52
N SER A 142 5.17 6.20 18.27
CA SER A 142 5.80 6.90 17.14
C SER A 142 5.29 8.34 16.96
N GLY A 143 4.32 8.77 17.77
CA GLY A 143 3.73 10.11 17.69
C GLY A 143 2.80 10.31 16.48
N PHE A 144 2.04 9.26 16.12
CA PHE A 144 1.01 9.26 15.06
C PHE A 144 -0.39 8.95 15.62
N SER A 145 -0.65 9.30 16.88
CA SER A 145 -2.01 9.28 17.44
C SER A 145 -2.83 10.48 16.96
N GLY A 146 -4.15 10.29 16.82
CA GLY A 146 -5.08 11.35 16.43
C GLY A 146 -5.11 11.59 14.92
N PRO A 147 -5.36 12.83 14.47
CA PRO A 147 -5.54 13.14 13.05
C PRO A 147 -4.33 12.74 12.19
N LEU A 148 -4.59 11.94 11.16
CA LEU A 148 -3.60 11.44 10.21
C LEU A 148 -4.06 11.75 8.79
N GLY A 149 -3.16 12.15 7.89
CA GLY A 149 -3.55 12.47 6.51
C GLY A 149 -3.83 11.22 5.70
N LEU A 150 -2.90 10.27 5.73
CA LEU A 150 -3.02 9.02 4.98
C LEU A 150 -2.51 7.82 5.78
N LEU A 151 -3.26 6.74 5.75
CA LEU A 151 -2.85 5.42 6.25
C LEU A 151 -2.82 4.44 5.07
N SER A 152 -1.67 3.82 4.78
CA SER A 152 -1.53 2.78 3.76
C SER A 152 -1.24 1.45 4.45
N ILE A 153 -2.10 0.46 4.24
CA ILE A 153 -2.06 -0.87 4.85
C ILE A 153 -1.80 -1.87 3.72
N ASP A 154 -0.58 -2.37 3.68
CA ASP A 154 -0.11 -3.35 2.71
C ASP A 154 0.82 -4.33 3.44
N ILE A 155 0.24 -5.38 4.03
CA ILE A 155 1.00 -6.37 4.83
C ILE A 155 0.75 -7.81 4.37
N ASP A 156 0.26 -7.99 3.14
CA ASP A 156 0.11 -9.28 2.46
C ASP A 156 -0.66 -10.34 3.29
N GLY A 157 -1.71 -9.96 4.03
CA GLY A 157 -2.36 -10.90 4.95
C GLY A 157 -3.41 -10.31 5.87
N ASN A 158 -2.97 -9.78 7.01
CA ASN A 158 -3.86 -9.38 8.11
C ASN A 158 -4.45 -7.97 7.95
N ASP A 159 -4.48 -7.42 6.75
CA ASP A 159 -4.83 -6.04 6.42
C ASP A 159 -6.18 -5.63 7.04
N TYR A 160 -7.21 -6.47 6.87
CA TYR A 160 -8.52 -6.29 7.48
C TYR A 160 -8.45 -6.24 9.02
N TRP A 161 -7.72 -7.19 9.63
CA TRP A 161 -7.65 -7.32 11.09
C TRP A 161 -6.87 -6.19 11.74
N VAL A 162 -5.77 -5.77 11.12
CA VAL A 162 -4.97 -4.64 11.56
C VAL A 162 -5.78 -3.34 11.43
N TRP A 163 -6.44 -3.10 10.29
CA TRP A 163 -7.27 -1.90 10.14
C TRP A 163 -8.42 -1.88 11.15
N LYS A 164 -9.07 -3.02 11.37
CA LYS A 164 -10.14 -3.16 12.37
C LYS A 164 -9.66 -2.78 13.76
N ALA A 165 -8.46 -3.24 14.15
CA ALA A 165 -7.88 -2.98 15.47
C ALA A 165 -7.42 -1.53 15.68
N ILE A 166 -7.10 -0.77 14.63
CA ILE A 166 -6.62 0.61 14.77
C ILE A 166 -7.70 1.51 15.39
N GLN A 167 -7.34 2.13 16.51
CA GLN A 167 -8.09 3.15 17.25
C GLN A 167 -7.23 4.38 17.58
N ALA A 168 -5.91 4.22 17.65
CA ALA A 168 -4.97 5.28 18.02
C ALA A 168 -4.88 6.39 16.96
N ALA A 169 -5.02 6.06 15.69
CA ALA A 169 -4.93 7.00 14.57
C ALA A 169 -6.30 7.21 13.91
N ASP A 170 -6.50 8.43 13.42
CA ASP A 170 -7.75 8.89 12.81
C ASP A 170 -7.48 9.44 11.38
N PRO A 171 -7.21 8.57 10.39
CA PRO A 171 -6.83 8.96 9.04
C PRO A 171 -7.92 9.71 8.26
N ASP A 172 -7.52 10.58 7.33
CA ASP A 172 -8.43 11.20 6.35
C ASP A 172 -8.60 10.31 5.12
N ILE A 173 -7.51 9.65 4.71
CA ILE A 173 -7.48 8.70 3.61
C ILE A 173 -6.92 7.37 4.13
N VAL A 174 -7.55 6.26 3.75
CA VAL A 174 -7.02 4.91 3.96
C VAL A 174 -6.83 4.24 2.60
N VAL A 175 -5.65 3.69 2.38
CA VAL A 175 -5.35 2.75 1.29
C VAL A 175 -5.22 1.37 1.93
N ALA A 176 -5.95 0.39 1.42
CA ALA A 176 -5.87 -0.98 1.91
C ALA A 176 -5.77 -1.96 0.76
N GLU A 177 -4.84 -2.91 0.88
CA GLU A 177 -4.70 -4.02 -0.06
C GLU A 177 -5.93 -4.95 0.02
N TYR A 178 -6.39 -5.44 -1.13
CA TYR A 178 -7.39 -6.48 -1.21
C TYR A 178 -7.00 -7.57 -2.20
N ASN A 179 -7.42 -8.80 -1.88
CA ASN A 179 -7.27 -9.93 -2.77
C ASN A 179 -8.46 -9.99 -3.71
N SER A 180 -8.29 -9.48 -4.93
CA SER A 180 -9.36 -9.51 -5.95
C SER A 180 -9.84 -10.93 -6.29
N LEU A 181 -9.06 -12.00 -6.02
CA LEU A 181 -9.52 -13.38 -6.23
C LEU A 181 -10.74 -13.73 -5.36
N PHE A 182 -10.91 -13.08 -4.20
CA PHE A 182 -12.07 -13.29 -3.33
C PHE A 182 -13.40 -12.75 -3.90
N GLY A 183 -13.35 -12.07 -5.04
CA GLY A 183 -14.54 -11.58 -5.74
C GLY A 183 -15.13 -10.31 -5.12
N ALA A 184 -16.24 -9.86 -5.71
CA ALA A 184 -16.96 -8.64 -5.33
C ALA A 184 -18.22 -8.89 -4.50
N GLU A 185 -18.51 -10.15 -4.13
CA GLU A 185 -19.80 -10.53 -3.51
C GLU A 185 -19.66 -10.96 -2.05
N ARG A 186 -18.65 -11.76 -1.73
CA ARG A 186 -18.46 -12.35 -0.39
C ARG A 186 -17.63 -11.42 0.48
N ALA A 187 -18.12 -11.15 1.69
CA ALA A 187 -17.39 -10.41 2.72
C ALA A 187 -16.47 -11.37 3.50
N ILE A 188 -15.34 -11.73 2.88
CA ILE A 188 -14.39 -12.71 3.42
C ILE A 188 -12.98 -12.13 3.55
N THR A 189 -12.22 -12.66 4.51
CA THR A 189 -10.79 -12.39 4.74
C THR A 189 -10.09 -13.68 5.13
N VAL A 190 -8.77 -13.75 5.00
CA VAL A 190 -8.02 -14.86 5.63
C VAL A 190 -8.23 -14.84 7.15
N PRO A 191 -8.34 -16.01 7.83
CA PRO A 191 -8.51 -16.07 9.27
C PRO A 191 -7.31 -15.45 9.98
N TYR A 192 -7.57 -14.67 11.03
CA TYR A 192 -6.51 -13.99 11.75
C TYR A 192 -5.50 -14.98 12.33
N LYS A 193 -4.23 -14.75 12.02
CA LYS A 193 -3.08 -15.36 12.70
C LYS A 193 -2.01 -14.29 12.87
N PRO A 194 -1.56 -13.99 14.11
CA PRO A 194 -0.64 -12.88 14.35
C PRO A 194 0.73 -13.08 13.69
N ASP A 195 1.08 -14.30 13.27
CA ASP A 195 2.31 -14.66 12.56
C ASP A 195 2.07 -15.04 11.09
N PHE A 196 0.93 -14.61 10.51
CA PHE A 196 0.57 -14.93 9.13
C PHE A 196 1.63 -14.44 8.14
N VAL A 197 2.17 -15.36 7.35
CA VAL A 197 3.05 -15.05 6.22
C VAL A 197 2.51 -15.77 4.99
N ARG A 198 2.13 -15.01 3.97
CA ARG A 198 1.52 -15.48 2.71
C ARG A 198 2.24 -16.66 2.06
N SER A 199 3.58 -16.58 1.97
CA SER A 199 4.42 -17.64 1.38
C SER A 199 4.45 -18.94 2.20
N LYS A 200 4.19 -18.86 3.52
CA LYS A 200 4.06 -20.03 4.40
C LYS A 200 2.63 -20.57 4.44
N ALA A 201 1.64 -19.69 4.26
CA ALA A 201 0.24 -20.06 4.30
C ALA A 201 -0.17 -20.92 3.09
N HIS A 202 0.38 -20.62 1.91
CA HIS A 202 0.18 -21.44 0.72
C HIS A 202 1.31 -21.26 -0.30
N TYR A 203 1.77 -22.34 -0.94
CA TYR A 203 2.89 -22.32 -1.90
C TYR A 203 2.66 -21.37 -3.07
N SER A 204 1.41 -21.17 -3.47
CA SER A 204 1.08 -20.34 -4.64
C SER A 204 1.25 -18.85 -4.40
N HIS A 205 1.39 -18.45 -3.14
CA HIS A 205 1.26 -17.08 -2.69
C HIS A 205 -0.11 -16.48 -3.03
N LEU A 206 -1.16 -17.20 -3.43
CA LEU A 206 -2.43 -16.52 -3.79
C LEU A 206 -3.41 -16.35 -2.62
N TYR A 207 -3.11 -16.96 -1.47
CA TYR A 207 -3.96 -16.98 -0.31
C TYR A 207 -3.49 -15.96 0.73
N PHE A 208 -4.12 -14.79 0.73
CA PHE A 208 -3.78 -13.63 1.57
C PHE A 208 -4.94 -12.63 1.60
N GLY A 209 -4.84 -11.66 2.52
CA GLY A 209 -5.63 -10.45 2.52
C GLY A 209 -7.13 -10.68 2.71
N THR A 210 -7.89 -9.78 2.11
CA THR A 210 -9.34 -9.66 2.29
C THR A 210 -10.04 -9.31 0.98
N SER A 211 -11.33 -9.61 0.91
CA SER A 211 -12.21 -9.17 -0.17
C SER A 211 -12.47 -7.66 -0.08
N LEU A 212 -12.77 -7.04 -1.23
CA LEU A 212 -13.18 -5.63 -1.27
C LEU A 212 -14.45 -5.38 -0.44
N VAL A 213 -15.42 -6.29 -0.48
CA VAL A 213 -16.68 -6.17 0.27
C VAL A 213 -16.43 -6.07 1.76
N ALA A 214 -15.56 -6.93 2.31
CA ALA A 214 -15.24 -6.89 3.73
C ALA A 214 -14.54 -5.57 4.13
N LEU A 215 -13.69 -5.00 3.26
CA LEU A 215 -13.10 -3.68 3.48
C LEU A 215 -14.15 -2.57 3.43
N CYS A 216 -15.09 -2.60 2.48
CA CYS A 216 -16.18 -1.61 2.41
C CYS A 216 -17.09 -1.66 3.64
N ASP A 217 -17.42 -2.86 4.14
CA ASP A 217 -18.20 -3.03 5.36
C ASP A 217 -17.45 -2.42 6.57
N LEU A 218 -16.15 -2.73 6.70
CA LEU A 218 -15.30 -2.17 7.76
C LEU A 218 -15.13 -0.66 7.65
N ALA A 219 -14.96 -0.14 6.43
CA ALA A 219 -14.86 1.28 6.16
C ALA A 219 -16.11 2.01 6.67
N THR A 220 -17.29 1.45 6.36
CA THR A 220 -18.58 2.00 6.81
C THR A 220 -18.69 2.00 8.33
N GLU A 221 -18.33 0.89 8.99
CA GLU A 221 -18.28 0.79 10.47
C GLU A 221 -17.38 1.88 11.08
N LYS A 222 -16.26 2.17 10.43
CA LYS A 222 -15.26 3.15 10.90
C LYS A 222 -15.52 4.59 10.42
N GLY A 223 -16.60 4.85 9.68
CA GLY A 223 -16.96 6.21 9.21
C GLY A 223 -16.21 6.69 7.96
N TYR A 224 -15.88 5.76 7.05
CA TYR A 224 -15.21 6.03 5.77
C TYR A 224 -16.11 5.65 4.59
N SER A 225 -15.94 6.39 3.49
CA SER A 225 -16.57 6.13 2.21
C SER A 225 -15.55 5.51 1.25
N PHE A 226 -15.92 4.42 0.59
CA PHE A 226 -15.14 3.85 -0.50
C PHE A 226 -15.23 4.74 -1.74
N VAL A 227 -14.09 5.01 -2.39
CA VAL A 227 -14.02 5.92 -3.56
C VAL A 227 -13.44 5.26 -4.81
N GLY A 228 -13.01 4.00 -4.74
CA GLY A 228 -12.57 3.19 -5.88
C GLY A 228 -11.30 2.39 -5.62
N CYS A 229 -10.83 1.69 -6.65
CA CYS A 229 -9.60 0.89 -6.64
C CYS A 229 -8.63 1.34 -7.74
N ASN A 230 -7.36 0.96 -7.64
CA ASN A 230 -6.43 1.12 -8.75
C ASN A 230 -6.74 0.12 -9.87
N SER A 231 -6.28 0.42 -11.08
CA SER A 231 -6.53 -0.33 -12.32
C SER A 231 -5.95 -1.74 -12.31
N THR A 232 -5.01 -2.01 -11.40
CA THR A 232 -4.40 -3.33 -11.21
C THR A 232 -5.19 -4.23 -10.26
N GLY A 233 -6.19 -3.69 -9.55
CA GLY A 233 -7.03 -4.46 -8.64
C GLY A 233 -6.28 -4.96 -7.41
N LEU A 234 -5.40 -4.10 -6.86
CA LEU A 234 -4.57 -4.39 -5.69
C LEU A 234 -4.99 -3.53 -4.49
N ASN A 235 -5.12 -2.21 -4.69
CA ASN A 235 -5.41 -1.26 -3.62
C ASN A 235 -6.82 -0.68 -3.75
N ALA A 236 -7.50 -0.60 -2.61
CA ALA A 236 -8.78 0.08 -2.43
C ALA A 236 -8.58 1.37 -1.63
N TYR A 237 -9.27 2.44 -2.03
CA TYR A 237 -9.14 3.76 -1.44
C TYR A 237 -10.43 4.16 -0.72
N PHE A 238 -10.26 4.62 0.51
CA PHE A 238 -11.32 5.05 1.39
C PHE A 238 -11.00 6.46 1.90
N VAL A 239 -12.01 7.32 1.97
CA VAL A 239 -11.89 8.67 2.51
C VAL A 239 -12.87 8.82 3.65
N LYS A 240 -12.42 9.38 4.77
CA LYS A 240 -13.30 9.66 5.91
C LYS A 240 -14.51 10.44 5.42
N THR A 241 -15.71 9.97 5.76
CA THR A 241 -16.95 10.50 5.18
C THR A 241 -17.13 11.99 5.45
N SER A 242 -16.70 12.48 6.63
CA SER A 242 -16.73 13.91 6.95
C SER A 242 -15.73 14.75 6.12
N GLN A 243 -14.71 14.12 5.56
CA GLN A 243 -13.61 14.74 4.80
C GLN A 243 -13.69 14.48 3.29
N LEU A 244 -14.79 13.89 2.81
CA LEU A 244 -14.96 13.42 1.45
C LEU A 244 -14.77 14.52 0.38
N GLY A 245 -15.11 15.77 0.74
CA GLY A 245 -15.00 16.92 -0.14
C GLY A 245 -15.87 16.76 -1.39
N THR A 246 -15.23 16.71 -2.57
CA THR A 246 -15.94 16.59 -3.86
C THR A 246 -15.96 15.17 -4.44
N LEU A 247 -15.40 14.19 -3.71
CA LEU A 247 -15.35 12.81 -4.15
C LEU A 247 -16.73 12.16 -4.09
N LYS A 248 -17.01 11.28 -5.06
CA LYS A 248 -18.24 10.49 -5.10
C LYS A 248 -17.97 9.12 -4.48
N PRO A 249 -18.71 8.70 -3.44
CA PRO A 249 -18.64 7.35 -2.93
C PRO A 249 -19.12 6.33 -3.96
N LEU A 250 -18.52 5.14 -3.94
CA LEU A 250 -18.92 3.99 -4.74
C LEU A 250 -19.34 2.84 -3.84
N THR A 251 -20.16 1.94 -4.38
CA THR A 251 -20.35 0.60 -3.82
C THR A 251 -19.18 -0.30 -4.20
N ALA A 252 -18.98 -1.40 -3.46
CA ALA A 252 -17.99 -2.41 -3.81
C ALA A 252 -18.17 -2.91 -5.25
N ALA A 253 -19.41 -3.15 -5.69
CA ALA A 253 -19.72 -3.63 -7.03
C ALA A 253 -19.34 -2.62 -8.13
N GLU A 254 -19.54 -1.31 -7.89
CA GLU A 254 -19.20 -0.26 -8.87
C GLU A 254 -17.68 -0.05 -8.99
N GLY A 255 -16.95 -0.15 -7.88
CA GLY A 255 -15.51 0.14 -7.84
C GLY A 255 -14.59 -1.07 -7.92
N TYR A 256 -15.12 -2.30 -7.95
CA TYR A 256 -14.33 -3.52 -7.97
C TYR A 256 -13.50 -3.66 -9.26
N VAL A 257 -12.24 -4.07 -9.09
CA VAL A 257 -11.33 -4.34 -10.20
C VAL A 257 -10.72 -5.73 -10.03
N TYR A 258 -10.90 -6.61 -11.02
CA TYR A 258 -10.24 -7.92 -11.01
C TYR A 258 -8.78 -7.80 -11.44
N SER A 259 -7.85 -8.32 -10.64
CA SER A 259 -6.43 -8.19 -10.96
C SER A 259 -6.01 -9.04 -12.16
N LYS A 260 -4.96 -8.59 -12.86
CA LYS A 260 -4.38 -9.30 -14.03
C LYS A 260 -2.94 -9.76 -13.82
N PHE A 261 -2.30 -9.43 -12.69
CA PHE A 261 -0.95 -9.87 -12.39
C PHE A 261 -0.88 -11.39 -12.18
N ARG A 262 0.26 -11.99 -12.51
CA ARG A 262 0.45 -13.45 -12.63
C ARG A 262 1.55 -13.94 -11.70
N GLU A 263 1.30 -13.78 -10.41
CA GLU A 263 2.27 -14.05 -9.34
C GLU A 263 2.20 -15.48 -8.78
N ALA A 264 1.23 -16.27 -9.24
CA ALA A 264 1.00 -17.63 -8.77
C ALA A 264 2.24 -18.52 -8.95
N ARG A 265 2.59 -19.28 -7.91
CA ARG A 265 3.74 -20.20 -7.92
C ARG A 265 3.33 -21.67 -7.85
N ASP A 266 4.21 -22.54 -8.35
CA ASP A 266 4.15 -23.99 -8.12
C ASP A 266 4.81 -24.33 -6.75
N PRO A 267 4.71 -25.59 -6.27
CA PRO A 267 5.36 -26.00 -5.02
C PRO A 267 6.89 -25.89 -5.01
N ASN A 268 7.54 -25.72 -6.18
CA ASN A 268 8.97 -25.50 -6.30
C ASN A 268 9.33 -23.99 -6.30
N GLY A 269 8.33 -23.11 -6.22
CA GLY A 269 8.50 -21.66 -6.22
C GLY A 269 8.55 -21.01 -7.61
N ASN A 270 8.39 -21.77 -8.69
CA ASN A 270 8.40 -21.24 -10.06
C ASN A 270 7.08 -20.54 -10.38
N LEU A 271 7.13 -19.44 -11.14
CA LEU A 271 5.92 -18.79 -11.64
C LEU A 271 5.17 -19.73 -12.60
N THR A 272 3.90 -19.95 -12.32
CA THR A 272 2.99 -20.75 -13.17
C THR A 272 2.35 -19.91 -14.28
N TYR A 273 2.38 -18.59 -14.11
CA TYR A 273 1.68 -17.62 -14.95
C TYR A 273 0.17 -17.85 -15.05
N ALA A 274 -0.44 -18.52 -14.06
CA ALA A 274 -1.89 -18.74 -14.00
C ALA A 274 -2.67 -17.41 -14.13
N THR A 275 -3.81 -17.45 -14.82
CA THR A 275 -4.63 -16.27 -15.10
C THR A 275 -6.10 -16.53 -14.77
N GLY A 276 -6.91 -15.48 -14.68
CA GLY A 276 -8.37 -15.64 -14.59
C GLY A 276 -8.77 -16.55 -13.44
N ASN A 277 -9.68 -17.48 -13.72
CA ASN A 277 -10.20 -18.45 -12.75
C ASN A 277 -9.18 -19.52 -12.36
N ASP A 278 -8.15 -19.80 -13.16
CA ASP A 278 -7.14 -20.80 -12.80
C ASP A 278 -6.47 -20.44 -11.47
N ARG A 279 -6.28 -19.14 -11.21
CA ARG A 279 -5.75 -18.64 -9.92
C ARG A 279 -6.67 -18.94 -8.75
N VAL A 280 -7.99 -18.85 -8.95
CA VAL A 280 -9.00 -19.16 -7.93
C VAL A 280 -8.97 -20.65 -7.59
N GLU A 281 -8.86 -21.51 -8.61
CA GLU A 281 -8.78 -22.97 -8.40
C GLU A 281 -7.58 -23.37 -7.52
N VAL A 282 -6.46 -22.66 -7.61
CA VAL A 282 -5.25 -22.98 -6.80
C VAL A 282 -5.49 -22.85 -5.30
N ILE A 283 -6.40 -21.97 -4.87
CA ILE A 283 -6.67 -21.68 -3.45
C ILE A 283 -8.08 -22.07 -3.01
N ARG A 284 -8.84 -22.71 -3.90
CA ARG A 284 -10.21 -23.18 -3.62
C ARG A 284 -10.21 -24.13 -2.44
N GLY A 285 -11.20 -23.99 -1.56
CA GLY A 285 -11.37 -24.81 -0.38
C GLY A 285 -10.47 -24.44 0.81
N LEU A 286 -9.52 -23.50 0.65
CA LEU A 286 -8.79 -22.96 1.80
C LEU A 286 -9.75 -22.21 2.74
N PRO A 287 -9.50 -22.24 4.05
CA PRO A 287 -10.42 -21.64 5.02
C PRO A 287 -10.41 -20.11 4.90
N VAL A 288 -11.57 -19.47 4.84
CA VAL A 288 -11.71 -18.01 4.94
C VAL A 288 -12.66 -17.66 6.07
N PHE A 289 -12.46 -16.50 6.69
CA PHE A 289 -13.35 -15.96 7.70
C PHE A 289 -14.36 -15.02 7.05
N ASN A 290 -15.64 -15.33 7.18
CA ASN A 290 -16.73 -14.47 6.72
C ASN A 290 -17.03 -13.41 7.79
N THR A 291 -16.79 -12.15 7.45
CA THR A 291 -16.85 -11.04 8.42
C THR A 291 -18.28 -10.69 8.83
N ARG A 292 -19.29 -11.08 8.04
CA ARG A 292 -20.71 -10.88 8.34
C ARG A 292 -21.29 -11.99 9.21
N THR A 293 -20.99 -13.24 8.91
CA THR A 293 -21.47 -14.40 9.70
C THR A 293 -20.60 -14.70 10.91
N GLN A 294 -19.39 -14.13 10.96
CA GLN A 294 -18.37 -14.36 11.98
C GLN A 294 -17.95 -15.84 12.09
N GLY A 295 -17.94 -16.56 10.96
CA GLY A 295 -17.60 -17.98 10.88
C GLY A 295 -16.53 -18.29 9.85
N ILE A 296 -15.87 -19.44 10.01
CA ILE A 296 -14.96 -19.99 9.01
C ILE A 296 -15.75 -20.78 7.98
N GLU A 297 -15.49 -20.53 6.70
CA GLU A 297 -16.08 -21.23 5.56
C GLU A 297 -14.99 -21.55 4.52
N PRO A 298 -15.18 -22.55 3.64
CA PRO A 298 -14.25 -22.77 2.54
C PRO A 298 -14.34 -21.64 1.49
N PHE A 299 -13.21 -21.26 0.90
CA PHE A 299 -13.17 -20.36 -0.24
C PHE A 299 -13.71 -21.01 -1.52
#